data_AF-A0A2S3QNN0-F1
#
_entry.id   AF-A0A2S3QNN0-F1
#
_cell.length_a   1.000
_cell.length_b   1.000
_cell.length_c   1.000
_cell.angle_alpha   90.00
_cell.angle_beta   90.00
_cell.angle_gamma   90.00
#
_symmetry.space_group_name_H-M   'P 1'
#
loop_
_entity.id
_entity.type
_entity.pdbx_description
1 polymer ?
#
loop_
_entity_poly.entity_id
_entity_poly.type
_entity_poly.pdbx_seq_one_letter_code
_entity_poly.pdbx_strand_id
1 'polypeptide(L)'
;MEALPENREKVWVWPNLVFTELMCMIGTTIFLVVWAIIFKAPLEEPANTTWAPNPAKAPWYFLGLQEMLVYFDPWMAGVVLPGLILVGLIAIPYIDTNPKGNGYFTIKERPIAMWGFLYGWIVLWMYLIIVGTFLRGPNWTFYGPFEFWDFHKVVSEYNVNLSEFVWLKWLNTPMPSNIVVREIVGIILTLVYCCVLPVAIAKSKYGKKIIENTGQIRYYIFIILVLGMTSLPIKMVLRWLFSLKYIIALPEWELNL
;
A
#
# COMPACT_ATOMS: atom_id res chain seq x y z
N MET A 1 35.48 -16.69 -1.23
CA MET A 1 34.72 -16.97 0.01
C MET A 1 34.24 -15.63 0.52
N GLU A 2 32.96 -15.31 0.30
CA GLU A 2 32.36 -14.10 0.86
C GLU A 2 32.40 -14.23 2.39
N ALA A 3 33.08 -13.30 3.05
CA ALA A 3 33.22 -13.33 4.50
C ALA A 3 31.83 -13.33 5.15
N LEU A 4 31.50 -14.41 5.87
CA LEU A 4 30.38 -14.42 6.82
C LEU A 4 30.50 -13.18 7.74
N PRO A 5 29.40 -12.60 8.26
CA PRO A 5 29.45 -11.35 9.05
C PRO A 5 30.42 -11.39 10.24
N GLU A 6 30.72 -12.59 10.76
CA GLU A 6 31.69 -12.84 11.82
C GLU A 6 33.16 -12.69 11.38
N ASN A 7 33.43 -12.69 10.08
CA ASN A 7 34.74 -12.73 9.45
C ASN A 7 35.11 -11.40 8.76
N ARG A 8 34.36 -10.31 9.02
CA ARG A 8 34.77 -8.95 8.66
C ARG A 8 35.79 -8.45 9.68
N GLU A 9 36.81 -7.74 9.24
CA GLU A 9 37.75 -7.06 10.14
C GLU A 9 36.97 -6.14 11.07
N LYS A 10 37.01 -6.44 12.38
CA LYS A 10 36.40 -5.61 13.40
C LYS A 10 37.28 -4.38 13.58
N VAL A 11 36.71 -3.21 13.30
CA VAL A 11 37.35 -1.93 13.58
C VAL A 11 36.90 -1.38 14.92
N TRP A 12 37.76 -0.62 15.57
CA TRP A 12 37.41 0.07 16.81
C TRP A 12 36.28 1.08 16.56
N VAL A 13 35.28 1.07 17.44
CA VAL A 13 34.17 2.05 17.42
C VAL A 13 34.71 3.47 17.53
N TRP A 14 35.63 3.69 18.46
CA TRP A 14 36.42 4.91 18.54
C TRP A 14 37.81 4.67 17.95
N PRO A 15 38.30 5.48 17.01
CA PRO A 15 37.70 6.69 16.46
C PRO A 15 36.75 6.45 15.27
N ASN A 16 36.79 5.27 14.63
CA ASN A 16 36.28 5.12 13.26
C ASN A 16 34.77 5.40 13.10
N LEU A 17 33.93 4.77 13.92
CA LEU A 17 32.47 4.98 13.87
C LEU A 17 32.12 6.39 14.35
N VAL A 18 32.66 6.82 15.48
CA VAL A 18 32.27 8.09 16.12
C VAL A 18 32.63 9.30 15.26
N PHE A 19 33.81 9.31 14.62
CA PHE A 19 34.15 10.39 13.69
C PHE A 19 33.27 10.37 12.44
N THR A 20 32.92 9.20 11.91
CA THR A 20 32.02 9.10 10.75
C THR A 20 30.63 9.62 11.09
N GLU A 21 30.07 9.22 12.24
CA GLU A 21 28.79 9.71 12.73
C GLU A 21 28.81 11.21 12.99
N LEU A 22 29.89 11.74 13.58
CA LEU A 22 30.06 13.18 13.79
C LEU A 22 30.05 13.97 12.48
N MET A 23 30.77 13.49 11.46
CA MET A 23 30.79 14.12 10.13
C MET A 23 29.41 14.07 9.46
N CYS A 24 28.70 12.95 9.58
CA CYS A 24 27.32 12.84 9.12
C CYS A 24 26.39 13.81 9.87
N MET A 25 26.49 13.92 11.19
CA MET A 25 25.68 14.84 12.00
C MET A 25 25.91 16.30 11.62
N ILE A 26 27.18 16.70 11.47
CA ILE A 26 27.53 18.06 11.02
C ILE A 26 26.96 18.30 9.62
N GLY A 27 27.18 17.37 8.67
CA GLY A 27 26.66 17.47 7.31
C GLY A 27 25.14 17.57 7.24
N THR A 28 24.41 16.71 7.96
CA THR A 28 22.95 16.76 8.05
C THR A 28 22.46 18.05 8.70
N THR A 29 23.13 18.54 9.75
CA THR A 29 22.76 19.80 10.39
C THR A 29 22.93 20.98 9.44
N ILE A 30 24.06 21.06 8.73
CA ILE A 30 24.30 22.09 7.71
C ILE A 30 23.23 22.00 6.62
N PHE A 31 22.93 20.79 6.12
CA PHE A 31 21.89 20.57 5.13
C PHE A 31 20.53 21.08 5.61
N LEU A 32 20.09 20.73 6.82
CA LEU A 32 18.80 21.15 7.37
C LEU A 32 18.74 22.67 7.62
N VAL A 33 19.83 23.29 8.07
CA VAL A 33 19.91 24.75 8.26
C VAL A 33 19.81 25.48 6.91
N VAL A 34 20.57 25.04 5.91
CA VAL A 34 20.51 25.62 4.55
C VAL A 34 19.11 25.42 3.96
N TRP A 35 18.53 24.23 4.11
CA TRP A 35 17.18 23.94 3.65
C TRP A 35 16.13 24.85 4.29
N ALA A 36 16.20 25.08 5.61
CA ALA A 36 15.28 25.95 6.34
C ALA A 36 15.43 27.44 5.97
N ILE A 37 16.62 27.88 5.59
CA ILE A 37 16.86 29.26 5.11
C ILE A 37 16.27 29.45 3.71
N ILE A 38 16.45 28.47 2.81
CA ILE A 38 15.97 28.55 1.42
C ILE A 38 14.45 28.38 1.34
N PHE A 39 13.92 27.36 2.04
CA PHE A 39 12.50 26.99 2.00
C PHE A 39 11.84 27.30 3.34
N LYS A 40 11.22 28.48 3.43
CA LYS A 40 10.41 28.85 4.59
C LYS A 40 9.22 27.91 4.73
N ALA A 41 8.96 27.45 5.95
CA ALA A 41 7.78 26.65 6.24
C ALA A 41 6.51 27.46 5.93
N PRO A 42 5.60 26.95 5.10
CA PRO A 42 4.28 27.57 4.91
C PRO A 42 3.48 27.34 6.19
N LEU A 43 3.39 28.36 7.04
CA LEU A 43 2.53 28.34 8.22
C LEU A 43 1.14 28.83 7.82
N GLU A 44 0.13 28.02 8.12
CA GLU A 44 -1.27 28.40 7.94
C GLU A 44 -1.77 29.27 9.11
N GLU A 45 -2.95 29.87 8.93
CA GLU A 45 -3.64 30.60 9.99
C GLU A 45 -3.97 29.68 11.19
N PRO A 46 -4.17 30.23 12.39
CA PRO A 46 -4.61 29.46 13.53
C PRO A 46 -5.89 28.65 13.24
N ALA A 47 -5.95 27.43 13.75
CA ALA A 47 -7.04 26.51 13.47
C ALA A 47 -8.41 27.12 13.78
N ASN A 48 -9.31 27.08 12.79
CA ASN A 48 -10.69 27.52 12.91
C ASN A 48 -11.63 26.31 12.83
N THR A 49 -12.45 26.08 13.87
CA THR A 49 -13.39 24.95 13.89
C THR A 49 -14.56 25.09 12.91
N THR A 50 -14.83 26.29 12.40
CA THR A 50 -15.93 26.52 11.45
C THR A 50 -15.51 26.42 9.98
N TRP A 51 -14.23 26.21 9.69
CA TRP A 51 -13.72 26.17 8.32
C TRP A 51 -12.71 25.04 8.13
N ALA A 52 -12.99 24.14 7.20
CA ALA A 52 -12.08 23.08 6.81
C ALA A 52 -11.40 23.45 5.48
N PRO A 53 -10.05 23.41 5.39
CA PRO A 53 -9.36 23.71 4.15
C PRO A 53 -9.68 22.67 3.08
N ASN A 54 -9.73 23.11 1.82
CA ASN A 54 -9.97 22.25 0.67
C ASN A 54 -8.89 22.48 -0.40
N PRO A 55 -8.04 21.48 -0.70
CA PRO A 55 -8.00 20.13 -0.11
C PRO A 55 -7.26 20.11 1.24
N ALA A 56 -7.77 19.36 2.22
CA ALA A 56 -7.02 19.03 3.42
C ALA A 56 -6.01 17.90 3.11
N LYS A 57 -4.76 18.27 2.79
CA LYS A 57 -3.68 17.30 2.56
C LYS A 57 -2.99 16.94 3.87
N ALA A 58 -2.85 15.65 4.14
CA ALA A 58 -2.01 15.17 5.22
C ALA A 58 -0.52 15.47 4.93
N PRO A 59 0.37 15.41 5.94
CA PRO A 59 1.81 15.44 5.69
C PRO A 59 2.23 14.37 4.66
N TRP A 60 3.27 14.67 3.87
CA TRP A 60 3.69 13.84 2.72
C TRP A 60 3.95 12.37 3.05
N TYR A 61 4.38 12.06 4.27
CA TYR A 61 4.63 10.68 4.72
C TYR A 61 3.34 9.89 5.04
N PHE A 62 2.21 10.58 5.23
CA PHE A 62 0.87 9.98 5.37
C PHE A 62 0.02 10.06 4.09
N LEU A 63 0.49 10.80 3.09
CA LEU A 63 -0.25 11.02 1.85
C LEU A 63 -0.53 9.73 1.07
N GLY A 64 0.35 8.73 1.19
CA GLY A 64 0.09 7.39 0.65
C GLY A 64 -1.16 6.74 1.27
N LEU A 65 -1.32 6.82 2.60
CA LEU A 65 -2.52 6.34 3.29
C LEU A 65 -3.77 7.12 2.89
N GLN A 66 -3.63 8.45 2.76
CA GLN A 66 -4.74 9.29 2.34
C GLN A 66 -5.22 8.93 0.93
N GLU A 67 -4.29 8.66 0.00
CA GLU A 67 -4.64 8.23 -1.35
C GLU A 67 -5.30 6.83 -1.36
N MET A 68 -4.96 5.94 -0.42
CA MET A 68 -5.64 4.65 -0.28
C MET A 68 -7.14 4.77 0.06
N LEU A 69 -7.56 5.86 0.72
CA LEU A 69 -8.98 6.13 1.03
C LEU A 69 -9.84 6.36 -0.21
N VAL A 70 -9.23 6.64 -1.36
CA VAL A 70 -9.96 6.73 -2.64
C VAL A 70 -10.40 5.34 -3.12
N TYR A 71 -9.62 4.31 -2.80
CA TYR A 71 -9.83 2.95 -3.30
C TYR A 71 -10.54 2.06 -2.29
N PHE A 72 -10.35 2.31 -1.00
CA PHE A 72 -10.87 1.48 0.08
C PHE A 72 -11.66 2.29 1.09
N ASP A 73 -12.60 1.62 1.75
CA ASP A 73 -13.38 2.20 2.83
C ASP A 73 -12.49 2.54 4.05
N PRO A 74 -12.81 3.56 4.88
CA PRO A 74 -11.93 4.04 5.93
C PRO A 74 -11.43 3.00 6.92
N TRP A 75 -12.22 1.98 7.26
CA TRP A 75 -11.78 0.92 8.17
C TRP A 75 -10.68 0.04 7.56
N MET A 76 -10.75 -0.22 6.26
CA MET A 76 -9.77 -1.03 5.54
C MET A 76 -8.48 -0.25 5.29
N ALA A 77 -8.60 0.98 4.75
CA ALA A 77 -7.45 1.84 4.47
C ALA A 77 -6.76 2.36 5.74
N GLY A 78 -7.53 2.66 6.79
CA GLY A 78 -7.04 3.29 8.01
C GLY A 78 -6.54 2.30 9.07
N VAL A 79 -7.09 1.08 9.13
CA VAL A 79 -6.76 0.12 10.20
C VAL A 79 -6.20 -1.19 9.65
N VAL A 80 -6.93 -1.87 8.77
CA VAL A 80 -6.56 -3.23 8.34
C VAL A 80 -5.29 -3.24 7.48
N LEU A 81 -5.23 -2.46 6.41
CA LEU A 81 -4.09 -2.45 5.50
C LEU A 81 -2.80 -1.94 6.19
N PRO A 82 -2.82 -0.84 6.98
CA PRO A 82 -1.65 -0.44 7.76
C PRO A 82 -1.22 -1.49 8.78
N GLY A 83 -2.18 -2.15 9.43
CA GLY A 83 -1.92 -3.27 10.33
C GLY A 83 -1.25 -4.45 9.62
N LEU A 84 -1.72 -4.81 8.42
CA LEU A 84 -1.12 -5.85 7.59
C LEU A 84 0.28 -5.48 7.10
N ILE A 85 0.55 -4.21 6.77
CA ILE A 85 1.89 -3.73 6.43
C ILE A 85 2.84 -3.92 7.62
N LEU A 86 2.42 -3.49 8.82
CA LEU A 86 3.24 -3.62 10.03
C LEU A 86 3.50 -5.10 10.38
N VAL A 87 2.46 -5.93 10.42
CA VAL A 87 2.59 -7.37 10.67
C VAL A 87 3.46 -8.02 9.61
N GLY A 88 3.30 -7.62 8.34
CA GLY A 88 4.13 -8.10 7.23
C GLY A 88 5.60 -7.80 7.45
N LEU A 89 5.96 -6.56 7.80
CA LEU A 89 7.34 -6.16 8.08
C LEU A 89 7.95 -6.92 9.26
N ILE A 90 7.19 -7.12 10.34
CA ILE A 90 7.62 -7.93 11.50
C ILE A 90 7.80 -9.40 11.10
N ALA A 91 6.96 -9.92 10.20
CA ALA A 91 6.97 -11.31 9.77
C ALA A 91 8.12 -11.65 8.80
N ILE A 92 8.72 -10.67 8.10
CA ILE A 92 9.82 -10.89 7.13
C ILE A 92 10.89 -11.87 7.65
N PRO A 93 11.55 -11.63 8.81
CA PRO A 93 12.61 -12.52 9.30
C PRO A 93 12.13 -13.93 9.66
N TYR A 94 10.84 -14.11 9.93
CA TYR A 94 10.26 -15.43 10.27
C TYR A 94 9.81 -16.20 9.03
N ILE A 95 9.48 -15.51 7.94
CA ILE A 95 9.06 -16.08 6.66
C ILE A 95 10.28 -16.46 5.82
N ASP A 96 11.28 -15.58 5.76
CA ASP A 96 12.49 -15.79 4.96
C ASP A 96 13.54 -16.58 5.75
N THR A 97 13.63 -17.88 5.47
CA THR A 97 14.57 -18.82 6.09
C THR A 97 15.95 -18.84 5.42
N ASN A 98 16.20 -18.01 4.40
CA ASN A 98 17.46 -18.02 3.67
C ASN A 98 18.61 -17.47 4.55
N PRO A 99 19.70 -18.22 4.80
CA PRO A 99 20.83 -17.73 5.60
C PRO A 99 21.73 -16.74 4.83
N LYS A 100 21.72 -16.76 3.50
CA LYS A 100 22.53 -15.86 2.65
C LYS A 100 21.93 -14.47 2.60
N GLY A 101 22.67 -13.41 2.36
CA GLY A 101 22.12 -12.04 2.33
C GLY A 101 21.72 -11.48 3.71
N ASN A 102 22.26 -12.06 4.79
CA ASN A 102 22.05 -11.52 6.14
C ASN A 102 23.10 -10.45 6.44
N GLY A 103 22.67 -9.22 6.73
CA GLY A 103 23.56 -8.08 7.02
C GLY A 103 24.16 -7.38 5.80
N TYR A 104 23.68 -7.67 4.59
CA TYR A 104 23.98 -6.90 3.37
C TYR A 104 22.84 -7.01 2.35
N PHE A 105 22.72 -6.02 1.47
CA PHE A 105 21.69 -6.01 0.43
C PHE A 105 22.14 -6.81 -0.79
N THR A 106 21.34 -7.80 -1.21
CA THR A 106 21.62 -8.64 -2.39
C THR A 106 20.34 -9.08 -3.11
N ILE A 107 20.21 -8.69 -4.37
CA ILE A 107 19.05 -9.07 -5.20
C ILE A 107 19.21 -10.52 -5.70
N LYS A 108 20.45 -10.94 -6.01
CA LYS A 108 20.73 -12.24 -6.63
C LYS A 108 20.42 -13.40 -5.68
N GLU A 109 20.66 -13.23 -4.39
CA GLU A 109 20.49 -14.32 -3.40
C GLU A 109 19.09 -14.34 -2.77
N ARG A 110 18.36 -13.22 -2.79
CA ARG A 110 17.00 -13.09 -2.24
C ARG A 110 16.04 -12.32 -3.17
N PRO A 111 15.85 -12.78 -4.41
CA PRO A 111 15.09 -12.02 -5.39
C PRO A 111 13.64 -11.79 -4.96
N ILE A 112 12.97 -12.79 -4.38
CA ILE A 112 11.57 -12.67 -3.97
C ILE A 112 11.39 -11.66 -2.84
N ALA A 113 12.24 -11.71 -1.80
CA ALA A 113 12.15 -10.78 -0.68
C ALA A 113 12.49 -9.34 -1.11
N MET A 114 13.57 -9.17 -1.88
CA MET A 114 13.99 -7.84 -2.35
C MET A 114 13.00 -7.24 -3.33
N TRP A 115 12.59 -7.96 -4.37
CA TRP A 115 11.62 -7.45 -5.34
C TRP A 115 10.24 -7.25 -4.74
N GLY A 116 9.80 -8.14 -3.84
CA GLY A 116 8.54 -7.97 -3.11
C GLY A 116 8.54 -6.70 -2.26
N PHE A 117 9.61 -6.46 -1.50
CA PHE A 117 9.76 -5.25 -0.70
C PHE A 117 9.85 -3.99 -1.56
N LEU A 118 10.69 -3.98 -2.60
CA LEU A 118 10.83 -2.83 -3.50
C LEU A 118 9.54 -2.54 -4.27
N TYR A 119 8.77 -3.56 -4.64
CA TYR A 119 7.45 -3.38 -5.25
C TYR A 119 6.49 -2.71 -4.26
N GLY A 120 6.36 -3.23 -3.04
CA GLY A 120 5.50 -2.62 -2.02
C GLY A 120 5.90 -1.18 -1.68
N TRP A 121 7.21 -0.92 -1.54
CA TRP A 121 7.71 0.39 -1.15
C TRP A 121 7.78 1.39 -2.31
N ILE A 122 8.50 1.09 -3.38
CA ILE A 122 8.72 2.03 -4.48
C ILE A 122 7.52 2.07 -5.42
N VAL A 123 6.98 0.90 -5.81
CA VAL A 123 5.94 0.87 -6.85
C VAL A 123 4.57 1.19 -6.28
N LEU A 124 4.24 0.75 -5.07
CA LEU A 124 2.95 1.06 -4.45
C LEU A 124 3.02 2.30 -3.56
N TRP A 125 3.84 2.29 -2.50
CA TRP A 125 3.81 3.36 -1.50
C TRP A 125 4.25 4.72 -2.04
N MET A 126 5.42 4.79 -2.67
CA MET A 126 5.92 6.05 -3.26
C MET A 126 5.02 6.52 -4.41
N TYR A 127 4.46 5.61 -5.20
CA TYR A 127 3.49 5.97 -6.24
C TYR A 127 2.27 6.69 -5.65
N LEU A 128 1.66 6.14 -4.59
CA LEU A 128 0.51 6.77 -3.94
C LEU A 128 0.85 8.16 -3.38
N ILE A 129 2.04 8.32 -2.79
CA ILE A 129 2.52 9.63 -2.31
C ILE A 129 2.66 10.61 -3.47
N ILE A 130 3.23 10.19 -4.60
CA ILE A 130 3.40 11.04 -5.80
C ILE A 130 2.03 11.46 -6.34
N VAL A 131 1.08 10.52 -6.48
CA VAL A 131 -0.28 10.81 -6.93
C VAL A 131 -0.96 11.81 -5.99
N GLY A 132 -0.94 11.56 -4.69
CA GLY A 132 -1.57 12.45 -3.73
C GLY A 132 -0.92 13.84 -3.66
N THR A 133 0.40 13.91 -3.84
CA THR A 133 1.14 15.18 -3.73
C THR A 133 0.91 16.05 -4.96
N PHE A 134 1.09 15.48 -6.15
CA PHE A 134 1.17 16.25 -7.40
C PHE A 134 -0.07 16.15 -8.28
N LEU A 135 -0.82 15.04 -8.22
CA LEU A 135 -1.96 14.80 -9.11
C LEU A 135 -3.31 14.98 -8.42
N ARG A 136 -3.37 15.08 -7.08
CA ARG A 136 -4.59 15.43 -6.34
C ARG A 136 -4.67 16.94 -6.12
N GLY A 137 -5.71 17.56 -6.68
CA GLY A 137 -5.99 19.00 -6.54
C GLY A 137 -7.19 19.29 -5.63
N PRO A 138 -7.89 20.42 -5.83
CA PRO A 138 -9.11 20.77 -5.10
C PRO A 138 -10.16 19.65 -5.13
N ASN A 139 -10.92 19.50 -4.05
CA ASN A 139 -11.93 18.43 -3.86
C ASN A 139 -11.37 17.00 -3.94
N TRP A 140 -10.05 16.82 -3.76
CA TRP A 140 -9.35 15.54 -3.96
C TRP A 140 -9.53 14.96 -5.38
N THR A 141 -9.83 15.81 -6.36
CA THR A 141 -10.00 15.38 -7.75
C THR A 141 -8.65 15.11 -8.41
N PHE A 142 -8.65 14.19 -9.37
CA PHE A 142 -7.46 13.84 -10.13
C PHE A 142 -7.22 14.87 -11.26
N TYR A 143 -5.99 15.32 -11.36
CA TYR A 143 -5.47 16.18 -12.42
C TYR A 143 -4.36 15.44 -13.15
N GLY A 144 -4.44 15.42 -14.48
CA GLY A 144 -3.40 14.82 -15.31
C GLY A 144 -2.08 15.59 -15.20
N PRO A 145 -0.96 14.97 -15.63
CA PRO A 145 0.29 15.71 -15.79
C PRO A 145 0.04 16.95 -16.66
N PHE A 146 0.41 18.13 -16.16
CA PHE A 146 0.25 19.43 -16.82
C PHE A 146 -1.19 19.99 -16.91
N GLU A 147 -2.18 19.36 -16.26
CA GLU A 147 -3.53 19.93 -16.14
C GLU A 147 -3.56 21.01 -15.04
N PHE A 148 -4.12 22.18 -15.35
CA PHE A 148 -4.27 23.25 -14.38
C PHE A 148 -5.33 22.91 -13.33
N TRP A 149 -5.06 23.25 -12.07
CA TRP A 149 -6.00 23.02 -10.97
C TRP A 149 -7.12 24.05 -11.00
N ASP A 150 -8.34 23.59 -11.28
CA ASP A 150 -9.55 24.40 -11.29
C ASP A 150 -10.40 24.09 -10.04
N PHE A 151 -10.60 25.10 -9.19
CA PHE A 151 -11.40 24.97 -7.97
C PHE A 151 -12.88 24.64 -8.25
N HIS A 152 -13.37 24.93 -9.46
CA HIS A 152 -14.75 24.69 -9.87
C HIS A 152 -14.93 23.37 -10.62
N LYS A 153 -13.86 22.58 -10.82
CA LYS A 153 -13.95 21.25 -11.40
C LYS A 153 -14.71 20.33 -10.44
N VAL A 154 -15.97 20.08 -10.76
CA VAL A 154 -16.79 19.06 -10.10
C VAL A 154 -16.84 17.85 -11.01
N VAL A 155 -16.01 16.84 -10.71
CA VAL A 155 -16.09 15.53 -11.38
C VAL A 155 -17.16 14.71 -10.68
N SER A 156 -18.26 14.40 -11.37
CA SER A 156 -19.22 13.44 -10.87
C SER A 156 -18.60 12.04 -10.95
N GLU A 157 -18.02 11.57 -9.85
CA GLU A 157 -17.59 10.18 -9.74
C GLU A 157 -18.82 9.27 -9.70
N TYR A 158 -19.10 8.59 -10.83
CA TYR A 158 -20.12 7.56 -10.90
C TYR A 158 -19.63 6.32 -10.17
N ASN A 159 -19.92 6.26 -8.87
CA ASN A 159 -19.60 5.10 -8.05
C ASN A 159 -20.55 3.95 -8.41
N VAL A 160 -20.02 2.89 -9.02
CA VAL A 160 -20.78 1.68 -9.34
C VAL A 160 -20.39 0.57 -8.37
N ASN A 161 -21.37 -0.08 -7.76
CA ASN A 161 -21.14 -1.27 -6.96
C ASN A 161 -21.09 -2.50 -7.86
N LEU A 162 -20.34 -3.54 -7.46
CA LEU A 162 -20.28 -4.77 -8.25
C LEU A 162 -21.67 -5.41 -8.40
N SER A 163 -22.49 -5.38 -7.35
CA SER A 163 -23.86 -5.88 -7.39
C SER A 163 -24.71 -5.13 -8.42
N GLU A 164 -24.62 -3.80 -8.49
CA GLU A 164 -25.28 -3.00 -9.52
C GLU A 164 -24.79 -3.37 -10.93
N PHE A 165 -23.49 -3.57 -11.11
CA PHE A 165 -22.93 -3.98 -12.40
C PHE A 165 -23.47 -5.33 -12.85
N VAL A 166 -23.53 -6.31 -11.94
CA VAL A 166 -24.03 -7.65 -12.25
C VAL A 166 -25.54 -7.66 -12.49
N TRP A 167 -26.32 -7.12 -11.56
CA TRP A 167 -27.78 -7.24 -11.61
C TRP A 167 -28.41 -6.29 -12.64
N LEU A 168 -28.00 -5.02 -12.64
CA LEU A 168 -28.61 -4.01 -13.51
C LEU A 168 -28.01 -4.02 -14.91
N LYS A 169 -26.67 -3.99 -15.04
CA LYS A 169 -26.03 -3.86 -16.36
C LYS A 169 -25.93 -5.19 -17.09
N TRP A 170 -25.57 -6.28 -16.40
CA TRP A 170 -25.33 -7.56 -17.05
C TRP A 170 -26.59 -8.42 -17.15
N LEU A 171 -27.32 -8.61 -16.05
CA LEU A 171 -28.51 -9.47 -16.01
C LEU A 171 -29.81 -8.71 -16.36
N ASN A 172 -29.78 -7.38 -16.38
CA ASN A 172 -30.94 -6.52 -16.64
C ASN A 172 -32.16 -6.84 -15.75
N THR A 173 -31.89 -7.15 -14.50
CA THR A 173 -32.87 -7.51 -13.47
C THR A 173 -32.82 -6.52 -12.31
N PRO A 174 -33.94 -6.22 -11.64
CA PRO A 174 -33.92 -5.40 -10.44
C PRO A 174 -33.07 -6.07 -9.35
N MET A 175 -32.45 -5.24 -8.51
CA MET A 175 -31.61 -5.75 -7.41
C MET A 175 -32.42 -6.63 -6.46
N PRO A 176 -31.93 -7.84 -6.11
CA PRO A 176 -32.60 -8.70 -5.14
C PRO A 176 -32.75 -8.01 -3.78
N SER A 177 -33.89 -8.21 -3.12
CA SER A 177 -34.15 -7.69 -1.77
C SER A 177 -33.34 -8.39 -0.69
N ASN A 178 -32.98 -9.67 -0.89
CA ASN A 178 -32.15 -10.41 0.05
C ASN A 178 -30.68 -9.98 -0.11
N ILE A 179 -30.12 -9.45 0.98
CA ILE A 179 -28.76 -8.95 1.12
C ILE A 179 -27.71 -9.93 0.59
N VAL A 180 -27.84 -11.22 0.95
CA VAL A 180 -26.86 -12.25 0.58
C VAL A 180 -26.89 -12.53 -0.92
N VAL A 181 -28.09 -12.54 -1.52
CA VAL A 181 -28.26 -12.77 -2.96
C VAL A 181 -27.76 -11.55 -3.73
N ARG A 182 -28.04 -10.34 -3.24
CA ARG A 182 -27.58 -9.08 -3.83
C ARG A 182 -26.06 -9.06 -4.01
N GLU A 183 -25.32 -9.45 -2.97
CA GLU A 183 -23.86 -9.38 -2.94
C GLU A 183 -23.15 -10.72 -3.23
N ILE A 184 -23.88 -11.76 -3.66
CA ILE A 184 -23.37 -13.13 -3.76
C ILE A 184 -22.11 -13.23 -4.64
N VAL A 185 -22.07 -12.47 -5.74
CA VAL A 185 -20.94 -12.46 -6.67
C VAL A 185 -19.71 -11.85 -6.01
N GLY A 186 -19.87 -10.74 -5.28
CA GLY A 186 -18.79 -10.12 -4.52
C GLY A 186 -18.27 -11.03 -3.42
N ILE A 187 -19.16 -11.70 -2.68
CA ILE A 187 -18.81 -12.65 -1.62
C ILE A 187 -18.02 -13.82 -2.20
N ILE A 188 -18.48 -14.41 -3.31
CA ILE A 188 -17.79 -15.51 -3.98
C ILE A 188 -16.41 -15.07 -4.46
N LEU A 189 -16.30 -13.90 -5.12
CA LEU A 189 -15.02 -13.40 -5.60
C LEU A 189 -14.03 -13.18 -4.45
N THR A 190 -14.47 -12.58 -3.36
CA THR A 190 -13.63 -12.37 -2.17
C THR A 190 -13.20 -13.69 -1.53
N LEU A 191 -14.09 -14.67 -1.41
CA LEU A 191 -13.75 -16.00 -0.89
C LEU A 191 -12.79 -16.77 -1.81
N VAL A 192 -13.00 -16.67 -3.12
CA VAL A 192 -12.08 -17.25 -4.11
C VAL A 192 -10.71 -16.61 -3.99
N TYR A 193 -10.65 -15.28 -3.87
CA TYR A 193 -9.40 -14.54 -3.73
C TYR A 193 -8.66 -14.87 -2.43
N CYS A 194 -9.36 -14.88 -1.29
CA CYS A 194 -8.73 -15.06 0.02
C CYS A 194 -8.47 -16.52 0.41
N CYS A 195 -9.28 -17.48 -0.07
CA CYS A 195 -9.21 -18.88 0.39
C CYS A 195 -8.81 -19.84 -0.73
N VAL A 196 -9.41 -19.73 -1.91
CA VAL A 196 -9.17 -20.68 -3.01
C VAL A 196 -7.83 -20.40 -3.68
N LEU A 197 -7.51 -19.14 -3.95
CA LEU A 197 -6.29 -18.74 -4.65
C LEU A 197 -5.00 -19.14 -3.91
N PRO A 198 -4.85 -18.95 -2.58
CA PRO A 198 -3.71 -19.50 -1.84
C PRO A 198 -3.52 -21.01 -2.03
N VAL A 199 -4.60 -21.78 -1.97
CA VAL A 199 -4.56 -23.24 -2.11
C VAL A 199 -4.26 -23.65 -3.55
N ALA A 200 -4.77 -22.91 -4.53
CA ALA A 200 -4.47 -23.13 -5.94
C ALA A 200 -2.98 -22.83 -6.25
N ILE A 201 -2.45 -21.72 -5.74
CA ILE A 201 -1.03 -21.37 -5.90
C ILE A 201 -0.16 -22.41 -5.19
N ALA A 202 -0.55 -22.93 -4.03
CA ALA A 202 0.18 -23.99 -3.32
C ALA A 202 0.38 -25.25 -4.19
N LYS A 203 -0.62 -25.59 -5.03
CA LYS A 203 -0.54 -26.74 -5.94
C LYS A 203 0.31 -26.47 -7.19
N SER A 204 0.59 -25.21 -7.51
CA SER A 204 1.43 -24.83 -8.66
C SER A 204 2.91 -25.18 -8.45
N LYS A 205 3.69 -25.22 -9.55
CA LYS A 205 5.14 -25.48 -9.50
C LYS A 205 5.89 -24.51 -8.57
N TYR A 206 5.52 -23.23 -8.60
CA TYR A 206 6.14 -22.19 -7.78
C TYR A 206 5.73 -22.30 -6.31
N GLY A 207 4.45 -22.56 -6.02
CA GLY A 207 3.97 -22.74 -4.65
C GLY A 207 4.61 -23.94 -3.97
N LYS A 208 4.68 -25.10 -4.65
CA LYS A 208 5.38 -26.29 -4.13
C LYS A 208 6.84 -26.00 -3.79
N LYS A 209 7.56 -25.31 -4.68
CA LYS A 209 8.95 -24.93 -4.45
C LYS A 209 9.11 -24.01 -3.22
N ILE A 210 8.19 -23.07 -3.01
CA ILE A 210 8.24 -22.19 -1.83
C ILE A 210 7.95 -23.02 -0.56
N ILE A 211 6.92 -23.87 -0.59
CA ILE A 211 6.54 -24.73 0.54
C ILE A 211 7.68 -25.67 0.93
N GLU A 212 8.39 -26.25 -0.03
CA GLU A 212 9.56 -27.11 0.22
C GLU A 212 10.70 -26.35 0.93
N ASN A 213 10.90 -25.07 0.60
CA ASN A 213 12.00 -24.26 1.14
C ASN A 213 11.68 -23.62 2.50
N THR A 214 10.44 -23.15 2.70
CA THR A 214 10.06 -22.38 3.90
C THR A 214 9.11 -23.12 4.83
N GLY A 215 8.38 -24.13 4.33
CA GLY A 215 7.35 -24.84 5.07
C GLY A 215 5.94 -24.29 4.85
N GLN A 216 4.94 -25.13 5.11
CA GLN A 216 3.54 -24.88 4.74
C GLN A 216 2.91 -23.68 5.47
N ILE A 217 3.14 -23.52 6.77
CA ILE A 217 2.56 -22.41 7.55
C ILE A 217 3.12 -21.06 7.07
N ARG A 218 4.45 -20.98 6.90
CA ARG A 218 5.13 -19.77 6.42
C ARG A 218 4.67 -19.39 5.02
N TYR A 219 4.44 -20.37 4.15
CA TYR A 219 3.87 -20.15 2.83
C TYR A 219 2.49 -19.50 2.90
N TYR A 220 1.57 -19.98 3.75
CA TYR A 220 0.23 -19.40 3.85
C TYR A 220 0.24 -17.98 4.40
N ILE A 221 1.09 -17.69 5.40
CA ILE A 221 1.27 -16.32 5.90
C ILE A 221 1.80 -15.42 4.78
N PHE A 222 2.85 -15.87 4.07
CA PHE A 222 3.43 -15.14 2.96
C PHE A 222 2.42 -14.85 1.84
N ILE A 223 1.67 -15.86 1.39
CA ILE A 223 0.74 -15.68 0.27
C ILE A 223 -0.44 -14.78 0.65
N ILE A 224 -0.93 -14.85 1.89
CA ILE A 224 -1.98 -13.93 2.37
C ILE A 224 -1.48 -12.48 2.38
N LEU A 225 -0.25 -12.25 2.84
CA LEU A 225 0.36 -10.91 2.81
C LEU A 225 0.55 -10.41 1.37
N VAL A 226 1.01 -11.27 0.46
CA VAL A 226 1.15 -10.93 -0.96
C VAL A 226 -0.21 -10.61 -1.58
N LEU A 227 -1.25 -11.39 -1.30
CA LEU A 227 -2.61 -11.11 -1.78
C LEU A 227 -3.14 -9.80 -1.21
N GLY A 228 -2.96 -9.56 0.09
CA GLY A 228 -3.29 -8.28 0.72
C GLY A 228 -2.62 -7.10 0.02
N MET A 229 -1.33 -7.22 -0.31
CA MET A 229 -0.57 -6.22 -1.06
C MET A 229 -1.09 -6.04 -2.49
N THR A 230 -1.41 -7.13 -3.20
CA THR A 230 -1.92 -7.06 -4.58
C THR A 230 -3.38 -6.61 -4.67
N SER A 231 -4.13 -6.63 -3.56
CA SER A 231 -5.51 -6.15 -3.54
C SER A 231 -5.62 -4.67 -3.92
N LEU A 232 -4.65 -3.85 -3.49
CA LEU A 232 -4.57 -2.42 -3.81
C LEU A 232 -4.47 -2.15 -5.32
N PRO A 233 -3.45 -2.62 -6.06
CA PRO A 233 -3.37 -2.37 -7.50
C PRO A 233 -4.55 -2.97 -8.27
N ILE A 234 -5.09 -4.12 -7.84
CA ILE A 234 -6.32 -4.67 -8.43
C ILE A 234 -7.48 -3.69 -8.26
N LYS A 235 -7.68 -3.18 -7.04
CA LYS A 235 -8.75 -2.20 -6.74
C LYS A 235 -8.55 -0.90 -7.52
N MET A 236 -7.32 -0.43 -7.67
CA MET A 236 -7.00 0.75 -8.49
C MET A 236 -7.41 0.55 -9.96
N VAL A 237 -7.07 -0.58 -10.56
CA VAL A 237 -7.45 -0.90 -11.94
C VAL A 237 -8.97 -1.01 -12.08
N LEU A 238 -9.66 -1.65 -11.14
CA LEU A 238 -11.12 -1.74 -11.13
C LEU A 238 -11.78 -0.35 -11.02
N ARG A 239 -11.21 0.53 -10.19
CA ARG A 239 -11.65 1.91 -10.03
C ARG A 239 -11.47 2.71 -11.33
N TRP A 240 -10.33 2.58 -11.99
CA TRP A 240 -10.04 3.35 -13.21
C TRP A 240 -10.81 2.87 -14.44
N LEU A 241 -10.99 1.55 -14.61
CA LEU A 241 -11.64 0.99 -15.80
C LEU A 241 -13.17 0.95 -15.69
N PHE A 242 -13.70 0.68 -14.49
CA PHE A 242 -15.13 0.42 -14.30
C PHE A 242 -15.80 1.35 -13.29
N SER A 243 -15.06 2.32 -12.74
CA SER A 243 -15.55 3.20 -11.66
C SER A 243 -16.11 2.42 -10.47
N LEU A 244 -15.57 1.21 -10.24
CA LEU A 244 -16.05 0.31 -9.20
C LEU A 244 -15.66 0.85 -7.83
N LYS A 245 -16.64 1.08 -6.96
CA LYS A 245 -16.41 1.53 -5.58
C LYS A 245 -16.28 0.34 -4.63
N TYR A 246 -17.31 -0.51 -4.58
CA TYR A 246 -17.35 -1.66 -3.68
C TYR A 246 -17.54 -2.97 -4.46
N ILE A 247 -16.75 -3.97 -4.10
CA ILE A 247 -16.88 -5.37 -4.49
C ILE A 247 -18.02 -6.00 -3.69
N ILE A 248 -18.14 -5.66 -2.41
CA ILE A 248 -19.25 -6.03 -1.54
C ILE A 248 -19.75 -4.76 -0.86
N ALA A 249 -21.02 -4.44 -1.05
CA ALA A 249 -21.68 -3.30 -0.41
C ALA A 249 -22.76 -3.76 0.57
N LEU A 250 -22.45 -3.67 1.87
CA LEU A 250 -23.39 -3.97 2.96
C LEU A 250 -23.55 -2.74 3.85
N PRO A 251 -24.24 -1.69 3.37
CA PRO A 251 -24.50 -0.50 4.19
C PRO A 251 -25.27 -0.83 5.46
N GLU A 252 -26.07 -1.90 5.47
CA GLU A 252 -26.82 -2.34 6.65
C GLU A 252 -25.94 -2.73 7.83
N TRP A 253 -24.70 -3.17 7.56
CA TRP A 253 -23.71 -3.60 8.55
C TRP A 253 -22.46 -2.72 8.56
N GLU A 254 -22.48 -1.57 7.87
CA GLU A 254 -21.31 -0.70 7.67
C GLU A 254 -20.08 -1.48 7.15
N LEU A 255 -20.32 -2.54 6.37
CA LEU A 255 -19.27 -3.43 5.87
C LEU A 255 -19.18 -3.30 4.34
N ASN A 256 -18.18 -2.54 3.91
CA ASN A 256 -17.90 -2.34 2.50
C ASN A 256 -16.46 -2.78 2.16
N LEU A 257 -16.30 -3.52 1.06
CA LEU A 257 -15.04 -4.11 0.57
C LEU A 257 -14.74 -3.66 -0.85
#